data_AF-A0A931SI60-F1
#
_entry.id   AF-A0A931SI60-F1
#
_cell.length_a   1.000
_cell.length_b   1.000
_cell.length_c   1.000
_cell.angle_alpha   90.00
_cell.angle_beta   90.00
_cell.angle_gamma   90.00
#
_symmetry.space_group_name_H-M   'P 1'
#
loop_
_entity.id
_entity.type
_entity.pdbx_description
1 polymer ?
#
loop_
_entity_poly.entity_id
_entity_poly.type
_entity_poly.pdbx_seq_one_letter_code
_entity_poly.pdbx_strand_id
1 'polypeptide(L)'
;FGDQAIFTRRDFFFETGGFREWDLMEDVEFARRMRRTGKLQMIRVPVITSARRFRHQGFWRTFFKNQLLLMAFYIGVSPSRIARYYGYGKKT
;
A
#
# COMPACT_ATOMS: atom_id res chain seq x y z
N PHE A 1 2.55 5.58 -0.73
CA PHE A 1 1.58 4.79 0.03
C PHE A 1 1.84 5.10 1.49
N GLY A 2 0.81 5.52 2.21
CA GLY A 2 0.90 6.14 3.55
C GLY A 2 -0.32 6.99 3.90
N ASP A 3 -1.35 6.88 3.07
CA ASP A 3 -2.65 7.54 3.08
C ASP A 3 -3.80 6.55 3.38
N GLN A 4 -3.48 5.27 3.52
CA GLN A 4 -4.43 4.21 3.84
C GLN A 4 -4.37 3.86 5.33
N ALA A 5 -5.54 3.71 5.95
CA ALA A 5 -5.68 3.19 7.30
C ALA A 5 -6.49 1.89 7.25
N ILE A 6 -5.85 0.78 7.62
CA ILE A 6 -6.44 -0.56 7.58
C ILE A 6 -6.70 -1.02 9.00
N PHE A 7 -7.94 -1.46 9.26
CA PHE A 7 -8.35 -2.03 10.55
C PHE A 7 -8.88 -3.44 10.34
N THR A 8 -8.47 -4.37 11.21
CA THR A 8 -8.98 -5.75 11.19
C THR A 8 -8.89 -6.37 12.60
N ARG A 9 -9.60 -7.48 12.82
CA ARG A 9 -9.46 -8.27 14.06
C ARG A 9 -8.06 -8.89 14.10
N ARG A 10 -7.48 -8.95 15.30
CA ARG A 10 -6.16 -9.54 15.53
C ARG A 10 -6.07 -10.97 14.99
N ASP A 11 -7.02 -11.82 15.34
CA ASP A 11 -7.00 -13.24 14.96
C ASP A 11 -7.03 -13.38 13.43
N PHE A 12 -7.91 -12.63 12.76
CA PHE A 12 -7.99 -12.60 11.31
C PHE A 12 -6.70 -12.11 10.65
N PHE A 13 -6.01 -11.12 11.22
CA PHE A 13 -4.71 -10.68 10.70
C PHE A 13 -3.69 -11.82 10.70
N PHE A 14 -3.58 -12.56 11.80
CA PHE A 14 -2.63 -13.67 11.90
C PHE A 14 -3.06 -14.89 11.08
N GLU A 15 -4.35 -15.25 11.09
CA GLU A 15 -4.91 -16.35 10.29
C GLU A 15 -4.72 -16.14 8.78
N THR A 16 -4.81 -14.89 8.32
CA THR A 16 -4.59 -14.56 6.91
C THR A 16 -3.10 -14.47 6.54
N GLY A 17 -2.19 -14.58 7.51
CA GLY A 17 -0.74 -14.57 7.30
C GLY A 17 -0.09 -13.18 7.42
N GLY A 18 -0.73 -12.22 8.07
CA GLY A 18 -0.18 -10.90 8.39
C GLY A 18 0.23 -10.06 7.17
N PHE A 19 1.02 -9.01 7.37
CA PHE A 19 1.68 -8.30 6.27
C PHE A 19 2.86 -9.11 5.75
N ARG A 20 3.07 -9.09 4.43
CA ARG A 20 4.28 -9.67 3.85
C ARG A 20 5.48 -8.78 4.17
N GLU A 21 6.65 -9.39 4.31
CA GLU A 21 7.93 -8.68 4.47
C GLU A 21 8.38 -8.04 3.16
N TRP A 22 7.58 -7.11 2.65
CA TRP A 22 7.85 -6.33 1.45
C TRP A 22 8.10 -4.88 1.86
N ASP A 23 9.07 -4.24 1.21
CA ASP A 23 9.38 -2.82 1.44
C ASP A 23 8.27 -1.88 0.93
N LEU A 24 7.39 -2.39 0.06
CA LEU A 24 6.31 -1.63 -0.57
C LEU A 24 5.21 -2.58 -1.07
N MET A 25 3.97 -2.10 -1.10
CA MET A 25 2.76 -2.81 -1.57
C MET A 25 2.28 -3.95 -0.65
N GLU A 26 2.84 -4.08 0.54
CA GLU A 26 2.40 -5.01 1.58
C GLU A 26 0.96 -4.74 2.02
N ASP A 27 0.58 -3.46 2.11
CA ASP A 27 -0.76 -2.98 2.44
C ASP A 27 -1.78 -3.29 1.34
N VAL A 28 -1.42 -3.03 0.09
CA VAL A 28 -2.25 -3.32 -1.09
C VAL A 28 -2.48 -4.82 -1.26
N GLU A 29 -1.44 -5.63 -1.04
CA GLU A 29 -1.56 -7.08 -1.10
C GLU A 29 -2.44 -7.62 0.03
N PHE A 30 -2.27 -7.10 1.23
CA PHE A 30 -3.10 -7.47 2.37
C PHE A 30 -4.56 -7.11 2.11
N ALA A 31 -4.86 -5.89 1.64
CA ALA A 31 -6.20 -5.48 1.25
C ALA A 31 -6.80 -6.38 0.15
N ARG A 32 -5.99 -6.81 -0.82
CA ARG A 32 -6.40 -7.73 -1.88
C ARG A 32 -6.72 -9.13 -1.32
N ARG A 33 -5.96 -9.63 -0.35
CA ARG A 33 -6.28 -10.89 0.37
C ARG A 33 -7.58 -10.76 1.16
N MET A 34 -7.74 -9.71 1.95
CA MET A 34 -8.97 -9.46 2.72
C MET A 34 -10.22 -9.38 1.84
N ARG A 35 -10.10 -8.76 0.65
CA ARG A 35 -11.20 -8.68 -0.30
C ARG A 35 -11.66 -10.06 -0.79
N ARG A 36 -10.75 -11.05 -0.86
CA ARG A 36 -11.08 -12.42 -1.25
C ARG A 36 -11.79 -13.22 -0.14
N THR A 37 -11.61 -12.85 1.13
CA THR A 37 -12.23 -13.54 2.27
C THR A 37 -13.60 -12.97 2.65
N GLY A 38 -14.05 -11.89 2.00
CA GLY A 38 -15.47 -11.57 1.84
C GLY A 38 -16.07 -10.46 2.71
N LYS A 39 -15.30 -9.75 3.54
CA LYS A 39 -15.85 -8.66 4.39
C LYS A 39 -14.92 -7.44 4.50
N LEU A 40 -14.76 -6.69 3.41
CA LEU A 40 -14.06 -5.40 3.43
C LEU A 40 -15.08 -4.26 3.40
N GLN A 41 -15.10 -3.42 4.43
CA GLN A 41 -15.97 -2.25 4.51
C GLN A 41 -15.14 -0.97 4.56
N MET A 42 -15.53 0.03 3.76
CA MET A 42 -14.92 1.35 3.81
C MET A 42 -15.61 2.17 4.90
N ILE A 43 -14.84 2.61 5.89
CA ILE A 43 -15.31 3.54 6.92
C ILE A 43 -15.25 4.96 6.33
N ARG A 44 -16.37 5.69 6.34
CA ARG A 44 -16.46 7.07 5.83
C ARG A 44 -15.92 8.11 6.83
N VAL A 45 -14.73 7.87 7.35
CA VAL A 45 -14.03 8.75 8.28
C VAL A 45 -12.67 9.11 7.67
N PRO A 46 -12.36 10.40 7.48
CA PRO A 46 -11.08 10.81 6.93
C PRO A 46 -9.95 10.57 7.94
N VAL A 47 -8.77 10.22 7.44
CA VAL A 47 -7.54 10.14 8.24
C VAL A 47 -6.60 11.26 7.80
N ILE A 48 -6.04 11.97 8.78
CA ILE A 48 -5.08 13.05 8.52
C ILE A 48 -3.71 12.41 8.26
N THR A 49 -3.13 12.69 7.09
CA THR A 49 -1.80 12.21 6.72
C THR A 49 -0.90 13.35 6.29
N SER A 50 0.41 13.07 6.28
CA SER A 50 1.43 14.09 6.04
C SER A 50 1.47 14.54 4.58
N ALA A 51 1.19 15.82 4.31
CA ALA A 51 1.27 16.42 2.98
C ALA A 51 2.71 16.66 2.46
N ARG A 52 3.76 16.28 3.22
CA ARG A 52 5.17 16.57 2.89
C ARG A 52 5.54 16.14 1.47
N ARG A 53 5.19 14.91 1.06
CA ARG A 53 5.53 14.37 -0.27
C ARG A 53 4.88 15.15 -1.40
N PHE A 54 3.61 15.48 -1.25
CA PHE A 54 2.85 16.26 -2.22
C PHE A 54 3.38 17.70 -2.35
N ARG A 55 3.79 18.32 -1.23
CA ARG A 55 4.40 19.66 -1.23
C ARG A 55 5.77 19.68 -1.92
N HIS A 56 6.63 18.69 -1.68
CA HIS A 56 7.98 18.66 -2.26
C HIS A 56 8.02 18.18 -3.71
N GLN A 57 7.17 17.21 -4.09
CA GLN A 57 7.25 16.56 -5.40
C GLN A 57 6.15 17.04 -6.38
N GLY A 58 5.19 17.83 -5.90
CA GLY A 58 4.03 18.28 -6.66
C GLY A 58 2.89 17.25 -6.65
N PHE A 59 1.65 17.75 -6.65
CA PHE A 59 0.47 16.92 -6.54
C PHE A 59 0.33 15.91 -7.68
N TRP A 60 0.27 16.40 -8.92
CA TRP A 60 0.08 15.58 -10.12
C TRP A 60 1.20 14.54 -10.29
N ARG A 61 2.45 14.95 -10.09
CA ARG A 61 3.61 14.06 -10.22
C ARG A 61 3.56 12.93 -9.19
N THR A 62 3.19 13.24 -7.95
CA THR A 62 3.03 12.24 -6.87
C THR A 62 1.86 11.30 -7.17
N PHE A 63 0.73 11.85 -7.61
CA PHE A 63 -0.47 11.09 -7.97
C PHE A 63 -0.19 10.09 -9.10
N PHE A 64 0.33 10.55 -10.24
CA PHE A 64 0.64 9.67 -11.37
C PHE A 64 1.71 8.64 -11.02
N LYS A 65 2.75 9.01 -10.25
CA LYS A 65 3.76 8.05 -9.78
C LYS A 65 3.12 6.95 -8.94
N ASN A 66 2.27 7.29 -7.97
CA ASN A 66 1.58 6.30 -7.14
C ASN A 66 0.67 5.40 -7.99
N GLN A 67 -0.07 5.99 -8.95
CA GLN A 67 -0.98 5.22 -9.81
C GLN A 67 -0.22 4.26 -10.73
N LEU A 68 0.92 4.66 -11.27
CA LEU A 68 1.80 3.80 -12.08
C LEU A 68 2.29 2.59 -11.30
N LEU A 69 2.66 2.77 -10.04
CA LEU A 69 3.17 1.68 -9.20
C LEU A 69 2.07 0.71 -8.80
N LEU A 70 0.86 1.22 -8.51
CA LEU A 70 -0.32 0.37 -8.31
C LEU A 70 -0.61 -0.45 -9.57
N MET A 71 -0.61 0.18 -10.75
CA MET A 71 -0.80 -0.54 -12.02
C MET A 71 0.28 -1.60 -12.23
N ALA A 72 1.55 -1.25 -12.02
CA ALA A 72 2.68 -2.19 -12.10
C ALA A 72 2.48 -3.40 -11.17
N PHE A 73 2.01 -3.16 -9.94
CA PHE A 73 1.69 -4.23 -9.00
C PHE A 73 0.54 -5.13 -9.50
N TYR A 74 -0.54 -4.55 -10.04
CA TYR A 74 -1.68 -5.32 -10.54
C TYR A 74 -1.36 -6.15 -11.78
N ILE A 75 -0.45 -5.69 -12.66
CA ILE A 75 0.00 -6.46 -13.84
C ILE A 75 1.09 -7.51 -13.50
N GLY A 76 1.49 -7.62 -12.24
CA GLY A 76 2.39 -8.69 -11.76
C GLY A 76 3.88 -8.32 -11.65
N VAL A 77 4.24 -7.02 -11.71
CA VAL A 77 5.61 -6.59 -11.40
C VAL A 77 5.91 -6.88 -9.93
N SER A 78 7.09 -7.46 -9.67
CA SER A 78 7.44 -7.85 -8.31
C SER A 78 7.57 -6.63 -7.37
N PRO A 79 7.08 -6.72 -6.12
CA PRO A 79 7.14 -5.64 -5.13
C PRO A 79 8.56 -5.10 -4.93
N SER A 80 9.58 -5.96 -4.96
CA SER A 80 10.98 -5.54 -4.82
C SER A 80 11.47 -4.65 -5.97
N ARG A 81 10.97 -4.84 -7.21
CA ARG A 81 11.29 -3.93 -8.33
C ARG A 81 10.57 -2.59 -8.17
N ILE A 82 9.32 -2.63 -7.72
CA ILE A 82 8.53 -1.43 -7.44
C ILE A 82 9.18 -0.60 -6.33
N ALA A 83 9.61 -1.24 -5.24
CA ALA A 83 10.31 -0.62 -4.12
C ALA A 83 11.61 0.06 -4.58
N ARG A 84 12.43 -0.65 -5.36
CA ARG A 84 13.68 -0.10 -5.93
C ARG A 84 13.42 1.14 -6.80
N TYR A 85 12.41 1.09 -7.68
CA TYR A 85 12.03 2.24 -8.50
C TYR A 85 11.47 3.39 -7.67
N TYR A 86 10.82 3.10 -6.54
CA TYR A 86 10.32 4.14 -5.65
C TYR A 86 11.43 4.90 -4.92
N GLY A 87 12.58 4.24 -4.70
CA GLY A 87 13.67 4.71 -3.85
C GLY A 87 13.71 4.03 -2.48
N TYR A 88 12.92 2.98 -2.25
CA TYR A 88 13.12 2.06 -1.13
C TYR A 88 14.23 1.09 -1.52
N GLY A 89 15.47 1.43 -1.15
CA GLY A 89 16.58 0.48 -1.18
C GLY A 89 16.50 -0.42 0.05
N LYS A 90 16.79 -1.72 -0.12
CA LYS A 90 16.95 -2.67 0.99
C LYS A 90 17.76 -2.00 2.09
N LYS A 91 17.20 -1.93 3.32
CA LYS A 91 18.02 -1.76 4.51
C LYS A 91 18.90 -3.02 4.61
N THR A 92 20.09 -2.96 4.04
CA THR A 92 21.21 -3.82 4.47
C THR A 92 21.66 -3.40 5.85
#